data_AF-A0A7Y3HX27-F1
#
_entry.id   AF-A0A7Y3HX27-F1
#
_cell.length_a   1.000
_cell.length_b   1.000
_cell.length_c   1.000
_cell.angle_alpha   90.00
_cell.angle_beta   90.00
_cell.angle_gamma   90.00
#
_symmetry.space_group_name_H-M   'P 1'
#
loop_
_entity.id
_entity.type
_entity.pdbx_description
1 polymer ?
#
loop_
_entity_poly.entity_id
_entity_poly.type
_entity_poly.pdbx_seq_one_letter_code
_entity_poly.pdbx_strand_id
1 'polypeptide(L)'
;MAQPFLPMISEDHAWSIDIYHEPFDPGCEICDCCSYTITEQITIGEIVMVDGKTYNRVLRNEAGTSCLVREENGLIYKYSETTEVEVLYYDFTLDLGDTFFLPLEDQEYCSWEGFNNIVTEMEVINVSVQNIAGEDRKVIEFDHANELGIEATWIEGIGSVLGFDPISETYDFTFGTALVCFTDNGIVTFFNGATSCDNTTLNVSDFELPEVVLYPNPV
;
A
#
# COMPACT_ATOMS: atom_id res chain seq x y z
N MET A 1 -13.87 22.14 20.06
CA MET A 1 -12.99 22.52 18.93
C MET A 1 -12.55 21.21 18.31
N ALA A 2 -12.78 21.01 17.01
CA ALA A 2 -12.33 19.79 16.35
C ALA A 2 -10.79 19.80 16.28
N GLN A 3 -10.16 18.66 16.51
CA GLN A 3 -8.72 18.49 16.28
C GLN A 3 -8.45 18.70 14.77
N PRO A 4 -7.38 19.41 14.38
CA PRO A 4 -6.99 19.49 12.98
C PRO A 4 -6.62 18.08 12.46
N PHE A 5 -7.00 17.77 11.21
CA PHE A 5 -6.63 16.52 10.56
C PHE A 5 -5.11 16.34 10.57
N LEU A 6 -4.67 15.12 10.90
CA LEU A 6 -3.28 14.74 10.77
C LEU A 6 -3.01 14.44 9.29
N PRO A 7 -2.04 15.13 8.66
CA PRO A 7 -1.78 14.95 7.24
C PRO A 7 -1.31 13.52 6.98
N MET A 8 -1.76 12.91 5.89
CA MET A 8 -1.19 11.65 5.40
C MET A 8 -0.02 11.94 4.46
N ILE A 9 -0.11 13.01 3.66
CA ILE A 9 0.88 13.34 2.63
C ILE A 9 1.92 14.32 3.18
N SER A 10 3.10 13.80 3.50
CA SER A 10 4.25 14.56 4.01
C SER A 10 5.56 13.99 3.49
N GLU A 11 6.58 14.84 3.30
CA GLU A 11 7.95 14.41 2.91
C GLU A 11 8.66 13.62 4.02
N ASP A 12 8.22 13.79 5.27
CA ASP A 12 8.75 13.06 6.43
C ASP A 12 8.14 11.66 6.59
N HIS A 13 7.11 11.34 5.79
CA HIS A 13 6.39 10.08 5.87
C HIS A 13 6.97 9.02 4.94
N ALA A 14 7.09 7.80 5.47
CA ALA A 14 7.42 6.62 4.68
C ALA A 14 6.59 5.41 5.14
N TRP A 15 6.22 4.57 4.18
CA TRP A 15 5.49 3.32 4.42
C TRP A 15 6.33 2.15 3.92
N SER A 16 6.51 1.15 4.78
CA SER A 16 7.05 -0.14 4.37
C SER A 16 5.90 -1.13 4.30
N ILE A 17 5.72 -1.74 3.14
CA ILE A 17 4.57 -2.57 2.82
C ILE A 17 5.07 -3.95 2.43
N ASP A 18 4.66 -4.97 3.17
CA ASP A 18 4.90 -6.34 2.78
C ASP A 18 3.86 -6.77 1.74
N ILE A 19 4.34 -7.34 0.65
CA ILE A 19 3.55 -7.98 -0.40
C ILE A 19 3.83 -9.47 -0.31
N TYR A 20 2.78 -10.25 -0.06
CA TYR A 20 2.88 -11.70 0.09
C TYR A 20 2.53 -12.36 -1.24
N HIS A 21 3.53 -12.98 -1.87
CA HIS A 21 3.34 -13.68 -3.13
C HIS A 21 3.11 -15.17 -2.89
N GLU A 22 2.12 -15.72 -3.60
CA GLU A 22 1.82 -17.14 -3.71
C GLU A 22 1.66 -17.49 -5.20
N PRO A 23 2.78 -17.74 -5.91
CA PRO A 23 2.78 -17.91 -7.37
C PRO A 23 2.13 -19.20 -7.89
N PHE A 24 1.67 -20.09 -7.00
CA PHE A 24 1.00 -21.33 -7.39
C PHE A 24 -0.23 -21.54 -6.50
N ASP A 25 -1.42 -21.62 -7.11
CA ASP A 25 -2.67 -22.02 -6.45
C ASP A 25 -3.20 -23.35 -7.06
N PRO A 26 -3.37 -24.44 -6.28
CA PRO A 26 -3.11 -24.52 -4.83
C PRO A 26 -1.62 -24.46 -4.52
N GLY A 27 -1.29 -23.82 -3.40
CA GLY A 27 0.05 -23.76 -2.82
C GLY A 27 0.72 -25.14 -2.87
N CYS A 28 1.98 -25.17 -3.28
CA CYS A 28 2.68 -26.40 -3.59
C CYS A 28 2.72 -27.35 -2.36
N GLU A 29 1.83 -28.35 -2.30
CA GLU A 29 1.81 -29.36 -1.21
C GLU A 29 3.16 -30.10 -1.05
N ILE A 30 4.00 -30.02 -2.07
CA ILE A 30 5.27 -30.74 -2.18
C ILE A 30 6.41 -29.94 -1.55
N CYS A 31 6.25 -28.62 -1.32
CA CYS A 31 7.37 -27.79 -0.93
C CYS A 31 6.90 -26.43 -0.35
N ASP A 32 7.23 -26.18 0.92
CA ASP A 32 7.05 -24.93 1.70
C ASP A 32 7.81 -23.72 1.09
N CYS A 33 8.19 -23.78 -0.19
CA CYS A 33 9.24 -22.97 -0.82
C CYS A 33 8.75 -21.97 -1.87
N CYS A 34 7.46 -21.90 -2.18
CA CYS A 34 6.99 -21.08 -3.29
C CYS A 34 6.45 -19.71 -2.89
N SER A 35 6.02 -19.51 -1.64
CA SER A 35 5.63 -18.19 -1.16
C SER A 35 6.85 -17.37 -0.78
N TYR A 36 6.85 -16.10 -1.15
CA TYR A 36 7.89 -15.16 -0.75
C TYR A 36 7.27 -13.80 -0.46
N THR A 37 7.93 -13.03 0.38
CA THR A 37 7.55 -11.66 0.71
C THR A 37 8.52 -10.70 0.05
N ILE A 38 8.00 -9.66 -0.59
CA ILE A 38 8.75 -8.48 -1.00
C ILE A 38 8.28 -7.32 -0.12
N THR A 39 9.21 -6.53 0.40
CA THR A 39 8.84 -5.28 1.06
C THR A 39 9.08 -4.09 0.14
N GLU A 40 8.02 -3.35 -0.16
CA GLU A 40 8.07 -2.10 -0.92
C GLU A 40 8.18 -0.89 0.02
N GLN A 41 9.01 0.07 -0.36
CA GLN A 41 9.19 1.33 0.36
C GLN A 41 8.52 2.47 -0.39
N ILE A 42 7.49 3.05 0.21
CA ILE A 42 6.74 4.17 -0.35
C ILE A 42 7.12 5.46 0.36
N THR A 43 7.42 6.50 -0.40
CA THR A 43 7.71 7.85 0.10
C THR A 43 7.05 8.92 -0.76
N ILE A 44 6.98 10.14 -0.24
CA ILE A 44 6.46 11.30 -0.95
C ILE A 44 7.63 12.06 -1.61
N GLY A 45 7.52 12.26 -2.92
CA GLY A 45 8.53 12.89 -3.76
C GLY A 45 8.20 14.33 -4.14
N GLU A 46 8.60 14.70 -5.36
CA GLU A 46 8.49 16.06 -5.86
C GLU A 46 7.04 16.56 -6.00
N ILE A 47 6.90 17.88 -5.98
CA ILE A 47 5.63 18.56 -6.25
C ILE A 47 5.42 18.68 -7.77
N VAL A 48 4.24 18.29 -8.23
CA VAL A 48 3.80 18.35 -9.63
C VAL A 48 2.53 19.20 -9.73
N MET A 49 2.44 20.03 -10.77
CA MET A 49 1.26 20.86 -11.05
C MET A 49 0.47 20.27 -12.22
N VAL A 50 -0.80 19.94 -11.98
CA VAL A 50 -1.73 19.44 -13.00
C VAL A 50 -2.99 20.28 -12.92
N ASP A 51 -3.41 20.90 -14.03
CA ASP A 51 -4.62 21.74 -14.13
C ASP A 51 -4.79 22.80 -13.02
N GLY A 52 -3.67 23.35 -12.55
CA GLY A 52 -3.65 24.38 -11.50
C GLY A 52 -3.82 23.84 -10.07
N LYS A 53 -3.89 22.51 -9.90
CA LYS A 53 -3.80 21.83 -8.61
C LYS A 53 -2.38 21.34 -8.36
N THR A 54 -1.99 21.28 -7.10
CA THR A 54 -0.67 20.85 -6.64
C THR A 54 -0.77 19.44 -6.07
N TYR A 55 0.06 18.54 -6.58
CA TYR A 55 0.17 17.15 -6.13
C TYR A 55 1.60 16.85 -5.72
N ASN A 56 1.78 15.78 -4.94
CA ASN A 56 3.07 15.19 -4.68
C ASN A 56 3.17 13.84 -5.39
N ARG A 57 4.32 13.56 -6.00
CA ARG A 57 4.57 12.28 -6.66
C ARG A 57 4.81 11.18 -5.63
N VAL A 58 4.13 10.05 -5.77
CA VAL A 58 4.44 8.86 -4.97
C VAL A 58 5.70 8.21 -5.54
N LEU A 59 6.66 7.92 -4.66
CA LEU A 59 7.87 7.18 -4.99
C LEU A 59 7.76 5.76 -4.43
N ARG A 60 8.23 4.78 -5.21
CA ARG A 60 8.33 3.37 -4.84
C ARG A 60 9.77 2.93 -4.96
N ASN A 61 10.38 2.48 -3.86
CA ASN A 61 11.80 2.16 -3.77
C ASN A 61 12.69 3.26 -4.40
N GLU A 62 12.41 4.51 -4.03
CA GLU A 62 13.05 5.73 -4.54
C GLU A 62 12.78 6.06 -6.04
N ALA A 63 12.07 5.21 -6.77
CA ALA A 63 11.68 5.46 -8.15
C ALA A 63 10.33 6.18 -8.24
N GLY A 64 10.23 7.20 -9.10
CA GLY A 64 8.97 7.90 -9.36
C GLY A 64 7.93 6.99 -10.01
N THR A 65 6.71 6.97 -9.47
CA THR A 65 5.54 6.30 -10.07
C THR A 65 4.71 7.30 -10.90
N SER A 66 3.74 6.84 -11.68
CA SER A 66 2.74 7.68 -12.35
C SER A 66 1.62 8.18 -11.42
N CYS A 67 1.67 7.82 -10.13
CA CYS A 67 0.68 8.22 -9.13
C CYS A 67 1.07 9.56 -8.48
N LEU A 68 0.16 10.52 -8.59
CA LEU A 68 0.23 11.83 -7.95
C LEU A 68 -0.86 11.92 -6.89
N VAL A 69 -0.52 12.36 -5.68
CA VAL A 69 -1.46 12.47 -4.57
C VAL A 69 -1.55 13.89 -4.03
N ARG A 70 -2.75 14.33 -3.67
CA ARG A 70 -2.97 15.59 -2.96
C ARG A 70 -3.96 15.37 -1.82
N GLU A 71 -3.88 16.25 -0.82
CA GLU A 71 -4.68 16.16 0.39
C GLU A 71 -5.40 17.49 0.66
N GLU A 72 -6.70 17.43 0.92
CA GLU A 72 -7.52 18.58 1.28
C GLU A 72 -8.59 18.19 2.30
N ASN A 73 -8.54 18.77 3.50
CA ASN A 73 -9.57 18.62 4.55
C ASN A 73 -9.90 17.16 4.92
N GLY A 74 -8.88 16.29 5.03
CA GLY A 74 -9.06 14.87 5.36
C GLY A 74 -9.46 14.00 4.17
N LEU A 75 -9.51 14.56 2.96
CA LEU A 75 -9.70 13.83 1.71
C LEU A 75 -8.37 13.71 0.98
N ILE A 76 -8.04 12.49 0.54
CA ILE A 76 -6.87 12.23 -0.30
C ILE A 76 -7.37 11.96 -1.71
N TYR A 77 -6.82 12.68 -2.68
CA TYR A 77 -7.12 12.48 -4.09
C TYR A 77 -5.89 11.89 -4.78
N LYS A 78 -6.13 10.93 -5.67
CA LYS A 78 -5.13 10.35 -6.56
C LYS A 78 -5.38 10.86 -7.96
N TYR A 79 -4.32 11.27 -8.65
CA TYR A 79 -4.30 11.51 -10.08
C TYR A 79 -3.31 10.55 -10.73
N SER A 80 -3.77 9.78 -11.74
CA SER A 80 -2.89 8.92 -12.54
C SER A 80 -2.49 9.65 -13.82
N GLU A 81 -1.19 9.76 -14.05
CA GLU A 81 -0.65 10.27 -15.32
C GLU A 81 -0.87 9.28 -16.47
N THR A 82 -1.19 8.02 -16.20
CA THR A 82 -1.51 7.01 -17.22
C THR A 82 -2.89 7.23 -17.82
N THR A 83 -3.89 7.46 -16.96
CA THR A 83 -5.30 7.60 -17.35
C THR A 83 -5.75 9.04 -17.48
N GLU A 84 -4.96 9.99 -16.96
CA GLU A 84 -5.29 11.42 -16.86
C GLU A 84 -6.59 11.69 -16.06
N VAL A 85 -6.88 10.83 -15.07
CA VAL A 85 -8.07 10.94 -14.21
C VAL A 85 -7.66 11.22 -12.77
N GLU A 86 -8.43 12.10 -12.11
CA GLU A 86 -8.41 12.26 -10.66
C GLU A 86 -9.56 11.51 -10.01
N VAL A 87 -9.27 10.75 -8.96
CA VAL A 87 -10.22 9.99 -8.16
C VAL A 87 -10.07 10.29 -6.67
N LEU A 88 -11.14 10.10 -5.91
CA LEU A 88 -11.08 10.11 -4.45
C LEU A 88 -10.41 8.82 -3.98
N TYR A 89 -9.32 8.96 -3.23
CA TYR A 89 -8.47 7.84 -2.81
C TYR A 89 -8.72 7.43 -1.37
N TYR A 90 -8.79 8.40 -0.47
CA TYR A 90 -9.21 8.21 0.92
C TYR A 90 -10.19 9.30 1.33
N ASP A 91 -11.08 8.95 2.24
CA ASP A 91 -11.95 9.90 2.93
C ASP A 91 -11.90 9.61 4.44
N PHE A 92 -11.12 10.39 5.19
CA PHE A 92 -11.05 10.29 6.65
C PHE A 92 -12.21 11.01 7.34
N THR A 93 -13.11 11.64 6.59
CA THR A 93 -14.29 12.32 7.14
C THR A 93 -15.46 11.38 7.41
N LEU A 94 -15.43 10.16 6.86
CA LEU A 94 -16.48 9.13 7.02
C LEU A 94 -16.79 8.81 8.49
N ASP A 95 -18.08 8.69 8.80
CA ASP A 95 -18.58 8.29 10.11
C ASP A 95 -19.19 6.87 10.08
N LEU A 96 -19.55 6.34 11.26
CA LEU A 96 -20.16 5.02 11.39
C LEU A 96 -21.41 4.87 10.52
N GLY A 97 -21.45 3.81 9.70
CA GLY A 97 -22.54 3.51 8.77
C GLY A 97 -22.47 4.24 7.43
N ASP A 98 -21.44 5.08 7.22
CA ASP A 98 -21.16 5.62 5.88
C ASP A 98 -20.54 4.54 4.98
N THR A 99 -20.60 4.77 3.68
CA THR A 99 -20.08 3.86 2.66
C THR A 99 -19.03 4.55 1.82
N PHE A 100 -17.90 3.90 1.60
CA PHE A 100 -16.88 4.34 0.65
C PHE A 100 -16.94 3.51 -0.63
N PHE A 101 -16.90 4.18 -1.78
CA PHE A 101 -16.85 3.54 -3.08
C PHE A 101 -15.44 3.69 -3.66
N LEU A 102 -14.80 2.56 -3.95
CA LEU A 102 -13.51 2.56 -4.61
C LEU A 102 -13.69 3.01 -6.07
N PRO A 103 -12.81 3.87 -6.59
CA PRO A 103 -12.99 4.44 -7.92
C PRO A 103 -12.85 3.38 -9.01
N LEU A 104 -13.71 3.45 -10.01
CA LEU A 104 -13.72 2.52 -11.15
C LEU A 104 -12.99 3.09 -12.37
N GLU A 105 -12.81 4.40 -12.40
CA GLU A 105 -12.17 5.13 -13.50
C GLU A 105 -10.65 4.98 -13.51
N ASP A 106 -10.06 4.73 -12.34
CA ASP A 106 -8.63 4.47 -12.16
C ASP A 106 -8.43 3.50 -10.99
N GLN A 107 -8.12 2.26 -11.34
CA GLN A 107 -7.94 1.15 -10.40
C GLN A 107 -6.48 0.83 -10.12
N GLU A 108 -5.53 1.54 -10.76
CA GLU A 108 -4.10 1.29 -10.57
C GLU A 108 -3.69 1.55 -9.11
N TYR A 109 -2.78 0.76 -8.58
CA TYR A 109 -2.20 1.03 -7.27
C TYR A 109 -1.04 2.03 -7.35
N CYS A 110 -0.82 2.78 -6.27
CA CYS A 110 0.34 3.66 -6.16
C CYS A 110 1.55 2.93 -5.59
N SER A 111 1.33 1.92 -4.74
CA SER A 111 2.42 1.20 -4.09
C SER A 111 2.98 0.02 -4.88
N TRP A 112 2.23 -0.54 -5.84
CA TRP A 112 2.68 -1.68 -6.64
C TRP A 112 2.00 -1.77 -8.02
N GLU A 113 2.42 -2.75 -8.83
CA GLU A 113 1.73 -3.13 -10.08
C GLU A 113 0.50 -3.98 -9.75
N GLY A 114 -0.70 -3.40 -9.80
CA GLY A 114 -1.93 -4.12 -9.55
C GLY A 114 -3.17 -3.26 -9.77
N PHE A 115 -4.34 -3.90 -9.70
CA PHE A 115 -5.62 -3.24 -9.87
C PHE A 115 -6.61 -3.68 -8.80
N ASN A 116 -7.44 -2.76 -8.34
CA ASN A 116 -8.63 -3.13 -7.58
C ASN A 116 -9.77 -3.52 -8.53
N ASN A 117 -9.97 -4.81 -8.77
CA ASN A 117 -11.06 -5.30 -9.63
C ASN A 117 -12.19 -6.05 -8.89
N ILE A 118 -12.07 -6.26 -7.58
CA ILE A 118 -13.01 -7.11 -6.82
C ILE A 118 -13.87 -6.31 -5.84
N VAL A 119 -13.31 -5.27 -5.20
CA VAL A 119 -14.00 -4.53 -4.13
C VAL A 119 -14.40 -3.18 -4.67
N THR A 120 -15.70 -2.90 -4.64
CA THR A 120 -16.25 -1.64 -5.17
C THR A 120 -16.88 -0.78 -4.09
N GLU A 121 -17.24 -1.38 -2.96
CA GLU A 121 -18.00 -0.76 -1.87
C GLU A 121 -17.53 -1.34 -0.54
N MET A 122 -17.37 -0.47 0.47
CA MET A 122 -17.04 -0.85 1.85
C MET A 122 -17.85 0.01 2.82
N GLU A 123 -18.51 -0.61 3.80
CA GLU A 123 -19.26 0.08 4.84
C GLU A 123 -18.41 0.30 6.10
N VAL A 124 -18.46 1.49 6.68
CA VAL A 124 -17.81 1.80 7.95
C VAL A 124 -18.57 1.12 9.09
N ILE A 125 -17.98 0.11 9.70
CA ILE A 125 -18.57 -0.65 10.81
C ILE A 125 -18.16 -0.13 12.19
N ASN A 126 -17.07 0.65 12.26
CA ASN A 126 -16.61 1.27 13.50
C ASN A 126 -15.76 2.51 13.23
N VAL A 127 -15.87 3.48 14.14
CA VAL A 127 -15.01 4.67 14.18
C VAL A 127 -14.55 4.87 15.62
N SER A 128 -13.24 4.92 15.81
CA SER A 128 -12.63 5.13 17.13
C SER A 128 -11.50 6.15 17.06
N VAL A 129 -11.02 6.58 18.23
CA VAL A 129 -9.79 7.38 18.36
C VAL A 129 -8.81 6.56 19.17
N GLN A 130 -7.60 6.38 18.63
CA GLN A 130 -6.55 5.58 19.24
C GLN A 130 -5.23 6.34 19.24
N ASN A 131 -4.42 6.16 20.28
CA ASN A 131 -3.08 6.73 20.32
C ASN A 131 -2.13 5.84 19.52
N ILE A 132 -1.78 6.27 18.30
CA ILE A 132 -0.97 5.52 17.33
C ILE A 132 0.17 6.43 16.87
N ALA A 133 1.40 5.92 16.93
CA ALA A 133 2.62 6.68 16.66
C ALA A 133 2.75 7.95 17.53
N GLY A 134 2.23 7.92 18.76
CA GLY A 134 2.28 9.04 19.71
C GLY A 134 1.19 10.10 19.54
N GLU A 135 0.36 9.99 18.50
CA GLU A 135 -0.73 10.93 18.20
C GLU A 135 -2.09 10.26 18.36
N ASP A 136 -3.10 11.03 18.76
CA ASP A 136 -4.49 10.56 18.78
C ASP A 136 -5.06 10.63 17.36
N ARG A 137 -5.27 9.46 16.74
CA ARG A 137 -5.69 9.30 15.34
C ARG A 137 -7.11 8.75 15.27
N LYS A 138 -7.92 9.26 14.34
CA LYS A 138 -9.17 8.60 13.95
C LYS A 138 -8.85 7.27 13.26
N VAL A 139 -9.51 6.21 13.68
CA VAL A 139 -9.41 4.86 13.12
C VAL A 139 -10.78 4.45 12.60
N ILE A 140 -10.83 4.06 11.33
CA ILE A 140 -12.05 3.70 10.59
C ILE A 140 -11.92 2.23 10.20
N GLU A 141 -12.79 1.38 10.69
CA GLU A 141 -12.82 -0.05 10.36
C GLU A 141 -13.99 -0.30 9.40
N PHE A 142 -13.74 -1.10 8.37
CA PHE A 142 -14.70 -1.45 7.33
C PHE A 142 -15.16 -2.90 7.44
N ASP A 143 -16.29 -3.24 6.83
CA ASP A 143 -16.82 -4.61 6.73
C ASP A 143 -16.05 -5.55 5.79
N HIS A 144 -14.84 -5.14 5.37
CA HIS A 144 -13.99 -5.85 4.44
C HIS A 144 -12.72 -6.37 5.12
N ALA A 145 -12.22 -7.51 4.65
CA ALA A 145 -10.91 -8.04 5.02
C ALA A 145 -10.24 -8.63 3.77
N ASN A 146 -8.91 -8.60 3.73
CA ASN A 146 -8.17 -9.26 2.66
C ASN A 146 -8.04 -10.77 2.89
N GLU A 147 -7.41 -11.48 1.96
CA GLU A 147 -7.24 -12.95 2.04
C GLU A 147 -6.36 -13.39 3.23
N LEU A 148 -5.53 -12.50 3.79
CA LEU A 148 -4.78 -12.75 5.03
C LEU A 148 -5.68 -12.65 6.29
N GLY A 149 -6.95 -12.30 6.13
CA GLY A 149 -7.87 -12.03 7.23
C GLY A 149 -7.55 -10.73 7.97
N ILE A 150 -6.76 -9.83 7.39
CA ILE A 150 -6.49 -8.51 7.95
C ILE A 150 -7.68 -7.60 7.61
N GLU A 151 -8.32 -7.06 8.64
CA GLU A 151 -9.45 -6.15 8.52
C GLU A 151 -9.03 -4.86 7.80
N ALA A 152 -9.84 -4.43 6.83
CA ALA A 152 -9.66 -3.15 6.18
C ALA A 152 -9.88 -2.04 7.20
N THR A 153 -8.78 -1.44 7.63
CA THR A 153 -8.76 -0.37 8.64
C THR A 153 -7.95 0.78 8.10
N TRP A 154 -8.51 1.99 8.16
CA TRP A 154 -7.81 3.22 7.82
C TRP A 154 -7.50 4.02 9.07
N ILE A 155 -6.29 4.56 9.13
CA ILE A 155 -5.79 5.36 10.23
C ILE A 155 -5.47 6.75 9.70
N GLU A 156 -6.13 7.76 10.24
CA GLU A 156 -5.92 9.17 9.88
C GLU A 156 -4.44 9.55 9.93
N GLY A 157 -3.96 10.18 8.85
CA GLY A 157 -2.57 10.57 8.69
C GLY A 157 -1.57 9.43 8.47
N ILE A 158 -2.05 8.19 8.30
CA ILE A 158 -1.22 7.02 7.93
C ILE A 158 -1.78 6.34 6.69
N GLY A 159 -3.08 6.12 6.57
CA GLY A 159 -3.68 5.34 5.49
C GLY A 159 -4.12 3.96 5.94
N SER A 160 -4.16 2.99 5.03
CA SER A 160 -4.62 1.63 5.30
C SER A 160 -3.62 0.81 6.12
N VAL A 161 -4.10 -0.06 7.00
CA VAL A 161 -3.27 -1.11 7.63
C VAL A 161 -2.83 -2.18 6.62
N LEU A 162 -3.38 -2.16 5.40
CA LEU A 162 -3.00 -3.04 4.30
C LEU A 162 -1.85 -2.45 3.46
N GLY A 163 -1.48 -1.19 3.67
CA GLY A 163 -0.42 -0.51 2.94
C GLY A 163 -0.75 0.95 2.63
N PHE A 164 -0.06 1.53 1.64
CA PHE A 164 -0.34 2.89 1.19
C PHE A 164 -1.65 2.99 0.40
N ASP A 165 -2.02 1.92 -0.31
CA ASP A 165 -3.25 1.87 -1.08
C ASP A 165 -4.46 1.53 -0.18
N PRO A 166 -5.68 2.00 -0.49
CA PRO A 166 -6.83 1.91 0.42
C PRO A 166 -7.25 0.48 0.76
N ILE A 167 -6.96 -0.46 -0.12
CA ILE A 167 -7.23 -1.89 0.06
C ILE A 167 -6.01 -2.72 -0.33
N SER A 168 -6.04 -4.00 0.03
CA SER A 168 -4.99 -4.97 -0.33
C SER A 168 -4.87 -5.13 -1.85
N GLU A 169 -3.65 -5.41 -2.30
CA GLU A 169 -3.42 -5.79 -3.68
C GLU A 169 -4.26 -7.01 -4.06
N THR A 170 -4.72 -7.03 -5.32
CA THR A 170 -5.35 -8.19 -5.93
C THR A 170 -4.65 -8.49 -7.26
N TYR A 171 -3.84 -9.55 -7.27
CA TYR A 171 -3.16 -10.04 -8.47
C TYR A 171 -3.06 -11.57 -8.42
N ASP A 172 -3.01 -12.24 -9.58
CA ASP A 172 -3.09 -13.71 -9.69
C ASP A 172 -2.02 -14.48 -8.89
N PHE A 173 -0.92 -13.83 -8.48
CA PHE A 173 0.15 -14.43 -7.68
C PHE A 173 0.39 -13.71 -6.35
N THR A 174 -0.44 -12.74 -5.99
CA THR A 174 -0.34 -12.00 -4.72
C THR A 174 -1.49 -12.43 -3.82
N PHE A 175 -1.17 -12.91 -2.63
CA PHE A 175 -2.14 -13.34 -1.62
C PHE A 175 -2.52 -12.21 -0.66
N GLY A 176 -1.75 -11.11 -0.62
CA GLY A 176 -2.20 -9.89 0.04
C GLY A 176 -1.08 -8.93 0.36
N THR A 177 -1.44 -7.81 0.99
CA THR A 177 -0.50 -6.81 1.46
C THR A 177 -0.75 -6.43 2.92
N ALA A 178 0.30 -5.96 3.59
CA ALA A 178 0.22 -5.43 4.94
C ALA A 178 1.16 -4.24 5.12
N LEU A 179 0.68 -3.18 5.77
CA LEU A 179 1.57 -2.15 6.31
C LEU A 179 2.38 -2.78 7.45
N VAL A 180 3.71 -2.76 7.35
CA VAL A 180 4.58 -3.30 8.41
C VAL A 180 5.26 -2.19 9.20
N CYS A 181 5.55 -1.07 8.56
CA CYS A 181 6.06 0.12 9.21
C CYS A 181 5.48 1.40 8.62
N PHE A 182 5.24 2.35 9.51
CA PHE A 182 5.11 3.76 9.16
C PHE A 182 6.21 4.55 9.85
N THR A 183 6.88 5.41 9.09
CA THR A 183 7.89 6.33 9.62
C THR A 183 7.37 7.74 9.49
N ASP A 184 7.46 8.51 10.57
CA ASP A 184 7.21 9.96 10.58
C ASP A 184 8.36 10.64 11.32
N ASN A 185 9.02 11.60 10.66
CA ASN A 185 10.14 12.35 11.24
C ASN A 185 11.26 11.43 11.77
N GLY A 186 11.49 10.30 11.09
CA GLY A 186 12.46 9.27 11.49
C GLY A 186 12.03 8.38 12.65
N ILE A 187 10.83 8.55 13.19
CA ILE A 187 10.25 7.67 14.21
C ILE A 187 9.47 6.56 13.52
N VAL A 188 9.89 5.31 13.76
CA VAL A 188 9.27 4.12 13.18
C VAL A 188 8.22 3.56 14.12
N THR A 189 7.02 3.30 13.59
CA THR A 189 5.94 2.57 14.26
C THR A 189 5.66 1.28 13.48
N PHE A 190 5.66 0.14 14.18
CA PHE A 190 5.39 -1.17 13.59
C PHE A 190 3.90 -1.50 13.60
N PHE A 191 3.45 -2.16 12.55
CA PHE A 191 2.06 -2.61 12.36
C PHE A 191 2.01 -4.11 12.10
N ASN A 192 0.83 -4.71 12.23
CA ASN A 192 0.55 -6.11 11.87
C ASN A 192 1.53 -7.14 12.48
N GLY A 193 2.02 -6.87 13.69
CA GLY A 193 2.95 -7.75 14.41
C GLY A 193 4.38 -7.76 13.86
N ALA A 194 4.72 -6.89 12.90
CA ALA A 194 6.05 -6.78 12.36
C ALA A 194 7.09 -6.33 13.40
N THR A 195 8.33 -6.77 13.20
CA THR A 195 9.49 -6.35 14.02
C THR A 195 10.60 -5.74 13.17
N SER A 196 10.41 -5.68 11.85
CA SER A 196 11.32 -5.09 10.87
C SER A 196 10.49 -4.39 9.79
N CYS A 197 11.06 -3.33 9.21
CA CYS A 197 10.49 -2.58 8.08
C CYS A 197 10.95 -3.12 6.72
N ASP A 198 11.68 -4.22 6.74
CA ASP A 198 12.03 -5.01 5.58
C ASP A 198 11.99 -6.48 6.02
N ASN A 199 11.00 -7.19 5.49
CA ASN A 199 10.79 -8.62 5.68
C ASN A 199 10.99 -9.38 4.36
N THR A 200 11.66 -8.76 3.38
CA THR A 200 11.92 -9.37 2.08
C THR A 200 12.60 -10.72 2.28
N THR A 201 11.94 -11.79 1.85
CA THR A 201 12.48 -13.13 1.97
C THR A 201 13.42 -13.40 0.80
N LEU A 202 14.73 -13.40 1.05
CA LEU A 202 15.70 -13.92 0.10
C LEU A 202 15.68 -15.45 0.19
N ASN A 203 15.03 -16.14 -0.76
CA ASN A 203 15.13 -17.59 -0.82
C ASN A 203 16.48 -17.99 -1.42
N VAL A 204 17.23 -18.85 -0.73
CA VAL A 204 18.62 -19.22 -1.06
C VAL A 204 18.71 -20.14 -2.30
N SER A 205 17.60 -20.35 -3.01
CA SER A 205 17.57 -21.00 -4.33
C SER A 205 17.89 -20.06 -5.49
N ASP A 206 17.99 -18.74 -5.26
CA ASP A 206 18.17 -17.77 -6.33
C ASP A 206 19.65 -17.44 -6.61
N PHE A 207 20.12 -18.04 -7.72
CA PHE A 207 21.31 -17.73 -8.53
C PHE A 207 22.67 -18.31 -8.12
N GLU A 208 22.82 -19.63 -8.26
CA GLU A 208 23.97 -20.12 -9.06
C GLU A 208 23.48 -20.35 -10.49
N LEU A 209 23.72 -19.39 -11.39
CA LEU A 209 23.79 -19.71 -12.81
C LEU A 209 24.90 -20.78 -12.92
N PRO A 210 24.64 -22.02 -13.39
CA PRO A 210 25.75 -22.81 -13.87
C PRO A 210 26.37 -21.98 -15.00
N GLU A 211 27.66 -21.63 -14.86
CA GLU A 211 28.43 -21.11 -15.99
C GLU A 211 28.13 -22.01 -17.18
N VAL A 212 27.41 -21.47 -18.18
CA VAL A 212 27.24 -22.18 -19.44
C VAL A 212 28.60 -22.11 -20.14
N VAL A 213 29.48 -23.05 -19.77
CA VAL A 213 30.76 -23.25 -20.45
C VAL A 213 30.46 -23.97 -21.77
N LEU A 214 30.30 -23.18 -22.85
CA LEU A 214 30.26 -23.72 -24.20
C LEU A 214 31.68 -24.07 -24.66
N TYR A 215 32.17 -25.29 -24.39
CA TYR A 215 33.35 -25.85 -25.07
C TYR A 215 33.31 -27.39 -25.15
N PRO A 216 33.86 -28.02 -26.22
CA PRO A 216 34.55 -27.42 -27.35
C PRO A 216 33.76 -27.34 -28.65
N ASN A 217 34.12 -26.33 -29.44
CA ASN A 217 33.81 -26.19 -30.84
C ASN A 217 34.35 -27.42 -31.62
N PRO A 218 33.53 -28.13 -32.42
CA PRO A 218 34.00 -29.25 -33.22
C PRO A 218 34.99 -28.77 -34.30
N VAL A 219 36.08 -29.53 -34.45
CA VAL A 219 37.06 -29.41 -35.55
C VAL A 219 36.53 -29.95 -36.86
#